data_AF-A0A2G6DJW4-F1
#
_entry.id   AF-A0A2G6DJW4-F1
#
_cell.length_a   1.000
_cell.length_b   1.000
_cell.length_c   1.000
_cell.angle_alpha   90.00
_cell.angle_beta   90.00
_cell.angle_gamma   90.00
#
_symmetry.space_group_name_H-M   'P 1'
#
loop_
_entity.id
_entity.type
_entity.pdbx_description
1 polymer ?
#
loop_
_entity_poly.entity_id
_entity_poly.type
_entity_poly.pdbx_seq_one_letter_code
_entity_poly.pdbx_strand_id
1 'polypeptide(L)'
;EQLRAGIHLKEAVINASAVRTKPIILTALAAMVGAFFILDDPIFGGLAVSLIFGILVSTLLTLVLIPIMYYMYAKRRVQAIRELTA
;
A
#
# COMPACT_ATOMS: atom_id res chain seq x y z
N GLU A 1 -3.97 19.52 -3.18
CA GLU A 1 -3.76 20.81 -2.48
C GLU A 1 -2.34 21.04 -1.94
N GLN A 2 -1.49 20.03 -1.68
CA GLN A 2 -0.15 20.23 -1.09
C GLN A 2 0.96 20.73 -2.04
N LEU A 3 0.74 20.75 -3.37
CA LEU A 3 1.74 21.26 -4.34
C LEU A 3 1.93 22.80 -4.27
N ARG A 4 1.04 23.52 -3.56
CA ARG A 4 1.13 24.98 -3.37
C ARG A 4 1.98 25.42 -2.17
N ALA A 5 2.44 24.49 -1.33
CA ALA A 5 3.06 24.82 -0.05
C ALA A 5 4.60 24.69 -0.02
N GLY A 6 5.28 24.50 -1.15
CA GLY A 6 6.74 24.42 -1.19
C GLY A 6 7.36 23.19 -0.50
N ILE A 7 6.53 22.23 -0.07
CA ILE A 7 6.97 20.97 0.52
C ILE A 7 7.60 20.11 -0.58
N HIS A 8 8.82 19.61 -0.34
CA HIS A 8 9.51 18.73 -1.29
C HIS A 8 8.59 17.56 -1.68
N LEU A 9 8.47 17.27 -2.98
CA LEU A 9 7.62 16.20 -3.56
C LEU A 9 7.72 14.87 -2.78
N LYS A 10 8.91 14.58 -2.26
CA LYS A 10 9.22 13.42 -1.43
C LYS A 10 8.35 13.34 -0.16
N GLU A 11 8.15 14.46 0.52
CA GLU A 11 7.42 14.53 1.79
C GLU A 11 5.90 14.43 1.58
N ALA A 12 5.37 15.01 0.49
CA ALA A 12 3.98 14.83 0.09
C ALA A 12 3.66 13.36 -0.30
N VAL A 13 4.58 12.68 -0.98
CA VAL A 13 4.46 11.25 -1.33
C VAL A 13 4.48 10.39 -0.06
N ILE A 14 5.39 10.67 0.88
CA ILE A 14 5.47 9.96 2.17
C ILE A 14 4.17 10.14 2.96
N ASN A 15 3.70 11.37 3.13
CA ASN A 15 2.46 11.64 3.87
C ASN A 15 1.25 10.97 3.20
N ALA A 16 1.12 11.06 1.88
CA ALA A 16 0.02 10.40 1.15
C ALA A 16 0.06 8.87 1.26
N SER A 17 1.25 8.28 1.24
CA SER A 17 1.42 6.82 1.40
C SER A 17 1.11 6.37 2.84
N ALA A 18 1.53 7.14 3.84
CA ALA A 18 1.32 6.84 5.26
C ALA A 18 -0.17 6.76 5.66
N VAL A 19 -1.05 7.57 5.06
CA VAL A 19 -2.49 7.57 5.39
C VAL A 19 -3.16 6.25 4.98
N ARG A 20 -2.66 5.57 3.93
CA ARG A 20 -3.25 4.32 3.42
C ARG A 20 -2.62 3.08 4.05
N THR A 21 -1.33 3.13 4.37
CA THR A 21 -0.58 2.00 4.95
C THR A 21 -1.19 1.50 6.27
N LYS A 22 -1.57 2.42 7.18
CA LYS A 22 -2.14 2.04 8.49
C LYS A 22 -3.44 1.22 8.36
N PRO A 23 -4.48 1.68 7.63
CA PRO A 23 -5.68 0.89 7.39
C PRO A 23 -5.42 -0.47 6.72
N ILE A 24 -4.54 -0.52 5.71
CA ILE A 24 -4.25 -1.75 4.96
C ILE A 24 -3.65 -2.82 5.89
N ILE A 25 -2.69 -2.44 6.73
CA ILE A 25 -2.07 -3.36 7.68
C ILE A 25 -3.11 -3.86 8.69
N LEU A 26 -3.97 -2.98 9.21
CA LEU A 26 -5.05 -3.36 10.12
C LEU A 26 -6.00 -4.38 9.50
N THR A 27 -6.42 -4.16 8.25
CA THR A 27 -7.30 -5.11 7.54
C THR A 27 -6.64 -6.45 7.27
N ALA A 28 -5.36 -6.43 6.89
CA ALA A 28 -4.61 -7.66 6.61
C ALA A 28 -4.41 -8.49 7.89
N LEU A 29 -4.09 -7.83 9.01
CA LEU A 29 -3.96 -8.47 10.32
C LEU A 29 -5.28 -9.08 10.78
N ALA A 30 -6.40 -8.36 10.67
CA ALA A 30 -7.72 -8.88 11.03
C ALA A 30 -8.06 -10.16 10.23
N ALA A 31 -7.79 -10.15 8.92
CA ALA A 31 -8.02 -11.32 8.07
C ALA A 31 -7.09 -12.49 8.41
N MET A 32 -5.81 -12.24 8.69
CA MET A 32 -4.86 -13.28 9.10
C MET A 32 -5.24 -13.92 10.44
N VAL A 33 -5.70 -13.12 11.41
CA VAL A 33 -6.21 -13.64 12.70
C VAL A 33 -7.44 -14.52 12.47
N GLY A 34 -8.39 -14.10 11.63
CA GLY A 34 -9.55 -14.92 11.28
C GLY A 34 -9.17 -16.23 10.59
N ALA A 35 -8.19 -16.19 9.68
CA ALA A 35 -7.68 -17.40 9.02
C ALA A 35 -6.93 -18.32 10.00
N PHE A 36 -6.32 -17.78 11.06
CA PHE A 36 -5.64 -18.57 12.08
C PHE A 36 -6.62 -19.47 12.86
N PHE A 37 -7.84 -18.98 13.14
CA PHE A 37 -8.89 -19.81 13.78
C PHE A 37 -9.37 -20.97 12.91
N ILE A 38 -9.22 -20.87 11.58
CA ILE A 38 -9.65 -21.91 10.64
C ILE A 38 -8.58 -23.02 10.51
N LEU A 39 -7.35 -22.78 10.99
CA LEU A 39 -6.26 -23.78 10.92
C LEU A 39 -6.55 -25.05 11.71
N ASP A 40 -7.33 -24.93 12.79
CA ASP A 40 -7.68 -26.06 13.66
C ASP A 40 -8.65 -27.05 12.98
N ASP A 41 -9.31 -26.64 11.88
CA ASP A 41 -10.23 -27.50 11.13
C ASP A 41 -9.47 -28.38 10.10
N PRO A 42 -9.55 -29.72 10.19
CA PRO A 42 -8.83 -30.64 9.30
C PRO A 42 -9.19 -30.52 7.80
N ILE A 43 -10.37 -29.96 7.51
CA ILE A 43 -10.88 -29.77 6.14
C ILE A 43 -10.32 -28.49 5.52
N PHE A 44 -10.14 -27.43 6.32
CA PHE A 44 -9.81 -26.09 5.83
C PHE A 44 -8.38 -25.65 6.13
N GLY A 45 -7.59 -26.44 6.87
CA GLY A 45 -6.21 -26.10 7.22
C GLY A 45 -5.33 -25.71 6.01
N GLY A 46 -5.41 -26.45 4.89
CA GLY A 46 -4.67 -26.13 3.67
C GLY A 46 -5.10 -24.80 3.01
N LEU A 47 -6.39 -24.46 3.10
CA LEU A 47 -6.94 -23.19 2.60
C LEU A 47 -6.52 -22.02 3.49
N ALA A 48 -6.54 -22.21 4.81
CA ALA A 48 -6.12 -21.19 5.77
C ALA A 48 -4.65 -20.80 5.60
N VAL A 49 -3.74 -21.78 5.45
CA VAL A 49 -2.32 -21.51 5.19
C VAL A 49 -2.13 -20.73 3.88
N SER A 50 -2.82 -21.15 2.82
CA SER A 50 -2.75 -20.47 1.51
C SER A 50 -3.26 -19.03 1.59
N LEU A 51 -4.35 -18.81 2.34
CA LEU A 51 -4.95 -17.49 2.54
C LEU A 51 -4.04 -16.56 3.33
N ILE A 52 -3.48 -17.01 4.46
CA ILE A 52 -2.55 -16.21 5.28
C ILE A 52 -1.34 -15.80 4.44
N PHE A 53 -0.73 -16.74 3.73
CA PHE A 53 0.44 -16.45 2.91
C PHE A 53 0.12 -15.53 1.74
N GLY A 54 -1.03 -15.73 1.08
CA GLY A 54 -1.51 -14.87 0.01
C GLY A 54 -1.76 -13.43 0.48
N ILE A 55 -2.41 -13.26 1.64
CA ILE A 55 -2.64 -11.96 2.25
C ILE A 55 -1.31 -11.29 2.60
N LEU A 56 -0.37 -12.04 3.20
CA LEU A 56 0.95 -11.51 3.58
C LEU A 56 1.70 -10.97 2.36
N VAL A 57 1.83 -11.79 1.31
CA VAL A 57 2.55 -11.41 0.07
C VAL A 57 1.85 -10.24 -0.63
N SER A 58 0.51 -10.28 -0.74
CA SER A 58 -0.28 -9.20 -1.36
C SER A 58 -0.16 -7.88 -0.59
N THR A 59 -0.13 -7.95 0.74
CA THR A 59 0.05 -6.77 1.61
C THR A 59 1.43 -6.16 1.41
N LEU A 60 2.48 -6.97 1.45
CA LEU A 60 3.85 -6.50 1.21
C LEU A 60 3.98 -5.88 -0.19
N LEU A 61 3.45 -6.55 -1.21
CA LEU A 61 3.46 -6.03 -2.57
C LEU A 61 2.73 -4.69 -2.64
N THR A 62 1.56 -4.56 -2.02
CA THR A 62 0.77 -3.32 -1.99
C THR A 62 1.52 -2.18 -1.30
N LEU A 63 2.17 -2.45 -0.17
CA LEU A 63 2.94 -1.46 0.58
C LEU A 63 4.14 -0.92 -0.21
N VAL A 64 4.72 -1.71 -1.10
CA VAL A 64 5.83 -1.29 -1.99
C VAL A 64 5.30 -0.68 -3.29
N LEU A 65 4.26 -1.27 -3.88
CA LEU A 65 3.69 -0.86 -5.16
C LEU A 65 3.05 0.53 -5.08
N ILE A 66 2.27 0.82 -4.03
CA ILE A 66 1.60 2.13 -3.86
C ILE A 66 2.61 3.30 -3.87
N PRO A 67 3.68 3.33 -3.03
CA PRO A 67 4.62 4.45 -3.03
C PRO A 67 5.40 4.56 -4.34
N ILE A 68 5.77 3.44 -4.98
CA ILE A 68 6.45 3.47 -6.28
C ILE A 68 5.54 4.09 -7.35
N MET A 69 4.29 3.63 -7.44
CA MET A 69 3.31 4.17 -8.39
C MET A 69 3.05 5.66 -8.13
N TYR A 70 2.92 6.05 -6.85
CA TYR A 70 2.70 7.44 -6.48
C TYR A 70 3.90 8.32 -6.82
N TYR A 71 5.12 7.86 -6.56
CA TYR A 71 6.35 8.56 -6.94
C TYR A 71 6.46 8.75 -8.46
N MET A 72 6.15 7.69 -9.22
CA MET A 72 6.23 7.73 -10.68
C MET A 72 5.19 8.69 -11.29
N TYR A 73 3.96 8.69 -10.77
CA TYR A 73 2.92 9.64 -11.18
C TYR A 73 3.26 11.09 -10.79
N ALA A 74 3.74 11.29 -9.55
CA ALA A 74 4.15 12.59 -9.06
C ALA A 74 5.29 13.19 -9.91
N LYS A 75 6.32 12.38 -10.24
CA LYS A 75 7.43 12.78 -11.10
C LYS A 75 6.96 13.19 -12.50
N ARG A 76 6.07 12.41 -13.12
CA ARG A 76 5.49 12.72 -14.44
C ARG A 76 4.67 14.02 -14.43
N ARG A 77 3.85 14.26 -13.41
CA ARG A 77 3.10 15.53 -13.31
C ARG A 77 4.02 16.74 -13.17
N VAL A 78 5.11 16.63 -12.41
CA VAL A 78 6.08 17.74 -12.26
C VAL A 78 6.79 18.05 -13.57
N GLN A 79 7.14 17.03 -14.36
CA GLN A 79 7.74 17.22 -15.69
C GLN A 79 6.78 17.92 -16.66
N ALA A 80 5.53 17.48 -16.73
CA ALA A 80 4.53 18.09 -17.61
C ALA A 80 4.25 19.57 -17.29
N ILE A 81 4.27 19.95 -16.00
CA ILE A 81 4.08 21.36 -15.59
C ILE A 81 5.29 22.21 -16.00
N ARG A 82 6.52 21.69 -15.88
CA ARG A 82 7.74 22.41 -16.29
C ARG A 82 7.76 22.71 -17.79
N GLU A 83 7.31 21.77 -18.63
CA GLU A 83 7.22 21.96 -20.08
C GLU A 83 6.19 23.02 -20.49
N LEU A 84 5.11 23.22 -19.72
CA LEU A 84 4.12 24.28 -19.98
C LEU A 84 4.57 25.67 -19.50
N THR A 85 5.57 25.74 -18.61
CA THR A 85 6.04 27.00 -18.01
C THR A 85 7.35 27.49 -18.65
N ALA A 86 7.95 26.68 -19.54
CA ALA A 86 9.15 26.99 -20.32
C ALA A 86 8.76 27.42 -21.74
#